data_AF-A0A3D3JE99-F1
#
_entry.id   AF-A0A3D3JE99-F1
#
_cell.length_a   1.000
_cell.length_b   1.000
_cell.length_c   1.000
_cell.angle_alpha   90.00
_cell.angle_beta   90.00
_cell.angle_gamma   90.00
#
_symmetry.space_group_name_H-M   'P 1'
#
loop_
_entity.id
_entity.type
_entity.pdbx_description
1 polymer ?
#
loop_
_entity_poly.entity_id
_entity_poly.type
_entity_poly.pdbx_seq_one_letter_code
_entity_poly.pdbx_strand_id
1 'polypeptide(L)'
;MQFIVLRHVAHPWRCQRHKRCAVPTTNNNEIVKWLPRAIRIFGTMILRLSFAALLPLFLLLSCREPGRPEGTLRPASGNKTYGGIFRVNETGELSSLDPVRINDVSSAHIAENIYDNLVSFDENLNLIPSLAKRWTVSDDGLTYTYYLRSDAFFHDNVCFANGKGRRVTAHDVEYSFTRVCDARTLTKGFDYFRGKVVGADAYYAWSRSTDTTKTRRHVEGFSVVDDTTFQIRLTAPFAPFENIPALTAMGIHPREAVDYYGIDFSQHPVGSGPFIFRHWHPDRECFLERNPRYWQIDDDGNRLPYLEGVRFTFLKDDKIQMLEFADGNLEESYRIATEFFPEMVDDQKKPKGKWSKFTLLHVPAVSTQFYGMVTTDPVFRDKRIRQAFSYAIDRRRIIRYVLKGQAYSPAEHGLVPPAMPGYSQDSVKG
;
A
#
# COMPACT_ATOMS: atom_id res chain seq x y z
N MET A 1 5.48 9.83 -18.33
CA MET A 1 6.47 9.71 -17.23
C MET A 1 6.96 8.27 -17.22
N GLN A 2 8.20 7.98 -16.81
CA GLN A 2 8.68 6.60 -16.61
C GLN A 2 8.76 6.36 -15.11
N PHE A 3 8.50 5.13 -14.70
CA PHE A 3 8.95 4.68 -13.39
C PHE A 3 10.43 4.34 -13.54
N ILE A 4 11.27 5.02 -12.77
CA ILE A 4 12.66 4.68 -12.61
C ILE A 4 12.86 4.31 -11.15
N VAL A 5 12.71 3.02 -10.85
CA VAL A 5 12.78 2.50 -9.47
C VAL A 5 14.09 1.74 -9.31
N LEU A 6 14.90 2.07 -8.31
CA LEU A 6 16.06 1.26 -7.96
C LEU A 6 15.70 0.26 -6.87
N ARG A 7 16.14 -1.00 -7.02
CA ARG A 7 15.97 -2.06 -6.02
C ARG A 7 17.30 -2.72 -5.68
N HIS A 8 17.42 -3.25 -4.46
CA HIS A 8 18.56 -4.08 -4.07
C HIS A 8 18.58 -5.41 -4.85
N VAL A 9 19.78 -5.87 -5.25
CA VAL A 9 19.97 -7.18 -5.91
C VAL A 9 19.89 -8.29 -4.85
N ALA A 10 18.98 -9.25 -5.03
CA ALA A 10 18.94 -10.47 -4.22
C ALA A 10 20.00 -11.46 -4.71
N HIS A 11 21.05 -11.71 -3.92
CA HIS A 11 21.96 -12.84 -4.15
C HIS A 11 21.59 -14.03 -3.26
N PRO A 12 21.55 -15.28 -3.79
CA PRO A 12 21.31 -16.48 -3.00
C PRO A 12 22.55 -16.80 -2.15
N TRP A 13 22.42 -16.72 -0.83
CA TRP A 13 23.47 -17.07 0.11
C TRP A 13 23.68 -18.60 0.17
N ARG A 14 24.80 -19.09 -0.37
CA ARG A 14 25.26 -20.47 -0.18
C ARG A 14 25.88 -20.64 1.20
N CYS A 15 25.34 -21.56 1.99
CA CYS A 15 25.88 -21.95 3.29
C CYS A 15 27.00 -22.99 3.12
N GLN A 16 28.26 -22.65 3.48
CA GLN A 16 29.35 -23.62 3.58
C GLN A 16 29.51 -24.11 5.03
N ARG A 17 29.39 -25.44 5.20
CA ARG A 17 29.67 -26.21 6.41
C ARG A 17 31.15 -26.12 6.80
N HIS A 18 31.46 -25.99 8.09
CA HIS A 18 32.73 -26.49 8.66
C HIS A 18 32.52 -27.23 9.98
N LYS A 19 33.42 -28.21 10.18
CA LYS A 19 33.35 -29.38 11.07
C LYS A 19 33.80 -29.11 12.52
N ARG A 20 33.37 -30.02 13.39
CA ARG A 20 33.71 -30.23 14.81
C ARG A 20 35.22 -30.28 15.12
N CYS A 21 35.57 -29.89 16.35
CA CYS A 21 36.64 -30.49 17.18
C CYS A 21 36.22 -30.44 18.67
N ALA A 22 36.69 -31.40 19.47
CA ALA A 22 36.28 -31.69 20.84
C ALA A 22 37.41 -31.42 21.87
N VAL A 23 37.03 -30.94 23.08
CA VAL A 23 37.35 -31.38 24.48
C VAL A 23 38.86 -31.61 24.83
N PRO A 24 39.41 -31.10 25.97
CA PRO A 24 39.03 -31.60 27.29
C PRO A 24 38.97 -30.68 28.53
N THR A 25 38.22 -31.23 29.48
CA THR A 25 37.90 -30.88 30.86
C THR A 25 39.07 -30.99 31.84
N THR A 26 39.06 -30.17 32.89
CA THR A 26 39.70 -30.46 34.19
C THR A 26 38.73 -30.20 35.34
N ASN A 27 38.78 -31.11 36.32
CA ASN A 27 38.00 -31.19 37.56
C ASN A 27 38.79 -30.56 38.73
N ASN A 28 38.09 -30.07 39.76
CA ASN A 28 38.39 -30.20 41.21
C ASN A 28 37.42 -29.30 42.02
N ASN A 29 36.54 -29.89 42.86
CA ASN A 29 36.63 -30.03 44.33
C ASN A 29 36.48 -28.70 45.10
N GLU A 30 35.73 -28.47 46.19
CA GLU A 30 34.85 -29.21 47.10
C GLU A 30 34.03 -28.19 47.94
N ILE A 31 32.73 -28.46 48.10
CA ILE A 31 31.93 -28.57 49.35
C ILE A 31 32.27 -27.75 50.63
N VAL A 32 31.32 -26.83 50.95
CA VAL A 32 30.54 -26.60 52.21
C VAL A 32 31.21 -26.77 53.60
N LYS A 33 31.12 -25.73 54.47
CA LYS A 33 30.38 -25.73 55.78
C LYS A 33 30.66 -24.49 56.65
N TRP A 34 29.62 -24.16 57.45
CA TRP A 34 29.57 -23.45 58.75
C TRP A 34 28.84 -22.08 58.82
N LEU A 35 27.63 -22.13 59.40
CA LEU A 35 26.89 -21.08 60.12
C LEU A 35 27.32 -21.12 61.62
N PRO A 36 27.10 -20.10 62.51
CA PRO A 36 25.74 -19.68 62.89
C PRO A 36 25.49 -18.22 63.34
N ARG A 37 24.18 -17.92 63.42
CA ARG A 37 23.41 -16.80 63.99
C ARG A 37 23.99 -16.07 65.22
N ALA A 38 23.80 -14.74 65.31
CA ALA A 38 22.77 -14.09 66.17
C ALA A 38 22.99 -12.56 66.38
N ILE A 39 21.88 -11.87 66.74
CA ILE A 39 21.73 -10.54 67.40
C ILE A 39 21.70 -9.29 66.47
N ARG A 40 20.56 -8.65 66.12
CA ARG A 40 19.55 -7.79 66.84
C ARG A 40 19.93 -6.28 66.87
N ILE A 41 18.96 -5.45 66.44
CA ILE A 41 18.64 -4.04 66.84
C ILE A 41 18.92 -2.90 65.82
N PHE A 42 17.80 -2.27 65.43
CA PHE A 42 17.51 -0.87 65.06
C PHE A 42 18.63 0.14 64.84
N GLY A 43 18.49 0.93 63.76
CA GLY A 43 19.13 2.25 63.66
C GLY A 43 19.09 2.82 62.25
N THR A 44 18.07 3.62 61.95
CA THR A 44 17.99 4.47 60.77
C THR A 44 19.20 5.42 60.66
N MET A 45 19.60 5.65 59.40
CA MET A 45 20.31 6.84 58.92
C MET A 45 21.84 6.81 59.10
N ILE A 46 22.57 6.62 57.99
CA ILE A 46 23.64 7.51 57.48
C ILE A 46 24.22 6.90 56.18
N LEU A 47 23.90 7.58 55.08
CA LEU A 47 24.78 7.99 53.99
C LEU A 47 26.03 7.15 53.64
N ARG A 48 26.05 6.74 52.35
CA ARG A 48 27.19 6.53 51.43
C ARG A 48 27.50 5.08 51.06
N LEU A 49 27.77 4.95 49.75
CA LEU A 49 28.38 3.84 48.99
C LEU A 49 27.41 2.82 48.40
N SER A 50 27.17 2.97 47.09
CA SER A 50 27.18 1.91 46.04
C SER A 50 26.13 2.16 44.94
N PHE A 51 26.24 3.29 44.23
CA PHE A 51 25.58 3.51 42.93
C PHE A 51 26.65 3.55 41.84
N ALA A 52 27.35 2.43 41.62
CA ALA A 52 28.41 2.37 40.60
C ALA A 52 28.66 0.95 40.04
N ALA A 53 27.65 0.07 40.01
CA ALA A 53 27.87 -1.31 39.56
C ALA A 53 26.67 -1.98 38.84
N LEU A 54 25.81 -1.22 38.15
CA LEU A 54 24.68 -1.80 37.40
C LEU A 54 24.44 -1.21 36.00
N LEU A 55 25.40 -0.46 35.44
CA LEU A 55 25.33 0.04 34.07
C LEU A 55 26.63 -0.31 33.31
N PRO A 56 26.78 -1.56 32.83
CA PRO A 56 27.16 -1.70 31.44
C PRO A 56 26.57 -2.97 30.78
N LEU A 57 25.27 -3.23 30.92
CA LEU A 57 24.61 -4.35 30.21
C LEU A 57 23.44 -3.95 29.31
N PHE A 58 23.16 -2.65 29.17
CA PHE A 58 22.11 -2.13 28.28
C PHE A 58 22.66 -1.26 27.13
N LEU A 59 23.96 -1.35 26.85
CA LEU A 59 24.63 -0.72 25.71
C LEU A 59 25.06 -1.73 24.64
N LEU A 60 24.36 -2.86 24.53
CA LEU A 60 24.18 -3.49 23.22
C LEU A 60 23.14 -2.67 22.46
N LEU A 61 23.50 -1.43 22.16
CA LEU A 61 22.99 -0.73 20.99
C LEU A 61 23.14 -1.73 19.86
N SER A 62 22.02 -2.27 19.39
CA SER A 62 21.96 -2.94 18.11
C SER A 62 22.41 -1.88 17.11
N CYS A 63 23.71 -1.87 16.79
CA CYS A 63 24.22 -1.24 15.61
C CYS A 63 23.49 -1.93 14.46
N ARG A 64 22.41 -1.30 14.03
CA ARG A 64 21.63 -1.73 12.90
C ARG A 64 22.54 -1.54 11.69
N GLU A 65 23.14 -2.61 11.22
CA GLU A 65 23.94 -2.55 9.99
C GLU A 65 23.01 -2.16 8.84
N PRO A 66 23.26 -1.02 8.19
CA PRO A 66 22.44 -0.58 7.08
C PRO A 66 22.44 -1.63 5.95
N GLY A 67 21.27 -1.85 5.33
CA GLY A 67 21.08 -2.88 4.30
C GLY A 67 20.86 -4.31 4.81
N ARG A 68 20.87 -4.59 6.12
CA ARG A 68 20.39 -5.89 6.64
C ARG A 68 18.86 -5.91 6.80
N PRO A 69 18.18 -7.00 6.42
CA PRO A 69 16.74 -7.16 6.66
C PRO A 69 16.39 -6.98 8.14
N GLU A 70 15.35 -6.20 8.40
CA GLU A 70 14.77 -6.12 9.75
C GLU A 70 13.94 -7.38 10.04
N GLY A 71 14.08 -7.98 11.22
CA GLY A 71 13.30 -9.15 11.62
C GLY A 71 14.02 -10.49 11.40
N THR A 72 13.31 -11.59 11.67
CA THR A 72 13.91 -12.94 11.60
C THR A 72 13.51 -13.63 10.31
N LEU A 73 14.48 -13.90 9.44
CA LEU A 73 14.24 -14.66 8.22
C LEU A 73 14.03 -16.15 8.51
N ARG A 74 13.03 -16.76 7.87
CA ARG A 74 12.68 -18.18 8.03
C ARG A 74 12.46 -18.83 6.67
N PRO A 75 13.04 -20.01 6.40
CA PRO A 75 12.82 -20.71 5.13
C PRO A 75 11.33 -21.02 4.89
N ALA A 76 10.94 -20.99 3.63
CA ALA A 76 9.63 -21.40 3.13
C ALA A 76 9.80 -22.37 1.95
N SER A 77 8.73 -23.07 1.56
CA SER A 77 8.75 -23.97 0.39
C SER A 77 9.10 -23.21 -0.89
N GLY A 78 9.64 -23.88 -1.91
CA GLY A 78 9.89 -23.25 -3.22
C GLY A 78 11.05 -22.25 -3.28
N ASN A 79 12.07 -22.41 -2.42
CA ASN A 79 13.20 -21.46 -2.31
C ASN A 79 12.74 -20.02 -1.95
N LYS A 80 11.66 -19.93 -1.17
CA LYS A 80 11.12 -18.68 -0.63
C LYS A 80 11.58 -18.47 0.82
N THR A 81 11.38 -17.28 1.36
CA THR A 81 11.77 -16.95 2.74
C THR A 81 10.73 -16.01 3.35
N TYR A 82 10.21 -16.38 4.52
CA TYR A 82 9.40 -15.53 5.37
C TYR A 82 10.26 -14.57 6.19
N GLY A 83 9.68 -13.46 6.61
CA GLY A 83 10.34 -12.46 7.44
C GLY A 83 10.73 -11.23 6.64
N GLY A 84 11.39 -10.29 7.32
CA GLY A 84 11.77 -9.03 6.70
C GLY A 84 10.68 -7.98 6.82
N ILE A 85 11.10 -6.74 7.07
CA ILE A 85 10.27 -5.55 6.88
C ILE A 85 10.67 -4.89 5.56
N PHE A 86 9.72 -4.68 4.66
CA PHE A 86 9.93 -3.89 3.46
C PHE A 86 9.76 -2.41 3.79
N ARG A 87 10.84 -1.64 3.70
CA ARG A 87 10.90 -0.20 4.02
C ARG A 87 10.85 0.58 2.72
N VAL A 88 9.80 1.35 2.59
CA VAL A 88 9.51 2.14 1.40
C VAL A 88 9.15 3.55 1.84
N ASN A 89 9.28 4.49 0.93
CA ASN A 89 8.98 5.88 1.18
C ASN A 89 7.87 6.38 0.28
N GLU A 90 6.90 7.06 0.87
CA GLU A 90 5.90 7.86 0.18
C GLU A 90 6.33 9.34 0.16
N THR A 91 6.08 10.02 -0.95
CA THR A 91 6.45 11.45 -1.08
C THR A 91 5.40 12.41 -0.51
N GLY A 92 4.19 11.92 -0.24
CA GLY A 92 3.09 12.68 0.33
C GLY A 92 2.66 12.12 1.69
N GLU A 93 2.13 13.00 2.54
CA GLU A 93 1.44 12.56 3.75
C GLU A 93 0.11 11.88 3.40
N LEU A 94 -0.35 11.00 4.29
CA LEU A 94 -1.65 10.37 4.15
C LEU A 94 -2.76 11.36 4.47
N SER A 95 -3.79 11.41 3.61
CA SER A 95 -4.98 12.22 3.88
C SER A 95 -6.05 11.45 4.67
N SER A 96 -6.16 10.15 4.39
CA SER A 96 -7.15 9.23 4.97
C SER A 96 -6.78 7.78 4.67
N LEU A 97 -7.12 6.83 5.55
CA LEU A 97 -7.12 5.40 5.24
C LEU A 97 -8.53 4.80 5.20
N ASP A 98 -9.58 5.62 5.19
CA ASP A 98 -10.94 5.21 4.86
C ASP A 98 -11.12 5.16 3.33
N PRO A 99 -11.37 3.98 2.71
CA PRO A 99 -11.36 3.80 1.26
C PRO A 99 -12.16 4.84 0.49
N VAL A 100 -13.38 5.15 0.97
CA VAL A 100 -14.29 6.06 0.26
C VAL A 100 -13.80 7.52 0.26
N ARG A 101 -12.88 7.88 1.15
CA ARG A 101 -12.35 9.24 1.32
C ARG A 101 -10.99 9.48 0.65
N ILE A 102 -10.33 8.43 0.16
CA ILE A 102 -9.00 8.52 -0.45
C ILE A 102 -9.10 9.23 -1.81
N ASN A 103 -8.23 10.21 -2.03
CA ASN A 103 -8.08 10.91 -3.31
C ASN A 103 -6.62 11.27 -3.65
N ASP A 104 -5.67 10.71 -2.92
CA ASP A 104 -4.23 10.86 -3.15
C ASP A 104 -3.56 9.48 -3.27
N VAL A 105 -2.39 9.47 -3.90
CA VAL A 105 -1.68 8.24 -4.28
C VAL A 105 -1.05 7.56 -3.05
N SER A 106 -0.51 8.33 -2.09
CA SER A 106 0.20 7.77 -0.94
C SER A 106 -0.76 7.05 0.00
N SER A 107 -1.93 7.63 0.28
CA SER A 107 -3.02 6.94 0.98
C SER A 107 -3.50 5.70 0.22
N ALA A 108 -3.57 5.74 -1.11
CA ALA A 108 -4.03 4.60 -1.90
C ALA A 108 -3.06 3.41 -1.82
N HIS A 109 -1.76 3.62 -2.01
CA HIS A 109 -0.75 2.57 -1.90
C HIS A 109 -0.80 1.85 -0.54
N ILE A 110 -0.98 2.60 0.56
CA ILE A 110 -1.08 2.00 1.89
C ILE A 110 -2.42 1.27 2.06
N ALA A 111 -3.52 1.86 1.63
CA ALA A 111 -4.85 1.26 1.77
C ALA A 111 -4.99 -0.06 0.98
N GLU A 112 -4.39 -0.16 -0.21
CA GLU A 112 -4.38 -1.39 -1.03
C GLU A 112 -3.68 -2.59 -0.36
N ASN A 113 -2.84 -2.33 0.65
CA ASN A 113 -2.27 -3.38 1.49
C ASN A 113 -3.19 -3.84 2.63
N ILE A 114 -4.15 -2.99 3.02
CA ILE A 114 -5.07 -3.21 4.15
C ILE A 114 -6.38 -3.84 3.70
N TYR A 115 -6.92 -3.40 2.56
CA TYR A 115 -8.22 -3.83 2.06
C TYR A 115 -8.06 -4.74 0.83
N ASP A 116 -8.89 -5.78 0.73
CA ASP A 116 -9.10 -6.44 -0.56
C ASP A 116 -10.33 -5.86 -1.27
N ASN A 117 -10.28 -5.91 -2.59
CA ASN A 117 -11.36 -5.57 -3.50
C ASN A 117 -12.10 -6.82 -3.99
N LEU A 118 -13.22 -6.65 -4.72
CA LEU A 118 -13.88 -7.78 -5.38
C LEU A 118 -12.96 -8.45 -6.39
N VAL A 119 -12.28 -7.64 -7.19
CA VAL A 119 -11.29 -8.03 -8.20
C VAL A 119 -10.06 -7.14 -8.07
N SER A 120 -8.94 -7.54 -8.64
CA SER A 120 -7.69 -6.77 -8.61
C SER A 120 -7.07 -6.69 -10.00
N PHE A 121 -5.98 -5.95 -10.12
CA PHE A 121 -5.15 -5.94 -11.33
C PHE A 121 -3.89 -6.78 -11.13
N ASP A 122 -3.48 -7.50 -12.17
CA ASP A 122 -2.12 -8.05 -12.25
C ASP A 122 -1.10 -6.98 -12.69
N GLU A 123 0.17 -7.36 -12.80
CA GLU A 123 1.26 -6.50 -13.25
C GLU A 123 1.09 -5.95 -14.68
N ASN A 124 0.21 -6.56 -15.48
CA ASN A 124 -0.12 -6.17 -16.85
C ASN A 124 -1.45 -5.42 -16.95
N LEU A 125 -2.06 -5.06 -15.81
CA LEU A 125 -3.36 -4.40 -15.69
C LEU A 125 -4.55 -5.25 -16.18
N ASN A 126 -4.41 -6.58 -16.23
CA ASN A 126 -5.53 -7.47 -16.44
C ASN A 126 -6.30 -7.66 -15.13
N LEU A 127 -7.62 -7.81 -15.22
CA LEU A 127 -8.43 -8.13 -14.07
C LEU A 127 -8.19 -9.57 -13.61
N ILE A 128 -7.93 -9.73 -12.32
CA ILE A 128 -7.74 -11.02 -11.65
C ILE A 128 -8.71 -11.16 -10.46
N PRO A 129 -9.06 -12.40 -10.09
CA PRO A 129 -9.84 -12.68 -8.88
C PRO A 129 -9.19 -12.12 -7.60
N SER A 130 -10.01 -11.62 -6.68
CA SER A 130 -9.59 -11.26 -5.32
C SER A 130 -10.59 -11.84 -4.29
N LEU A 131 -11.43 -11.01 -3.66
CA LEU A 131 -12.52 -11.51 -2.81
C LEU A 131 -13.57 -12.27 -3.65
N ALA A 132 -13.84 -11.85 -4.88
CA ALA A 132 -14.60 -12.63 -5.84
C ALA A 132 -13.66 -13.61 -6.56
N LYS A 133 -13.99 -14.92 -6.49
CA LYS A 133 -13.27 -15.97 -7.23
C LYS A 133 -13.53 -15.91 -8.73
N ARG A 134 -14.70 -15.40 -9.10
CA ARG A 134 -15.15 -15.20 -10.48
C ARG A 134 -16.32 -14.22 -10.50
N TRP A 135 -16.61 -13.66 -11.67
CA TRP A 135 -17.82 -12.89 -11.92
C TRP A 135 -18.40 -13.24 -13.28
N THR A 136 -19.67 -12.88 -13.50
CA THR A 136 -20.35 -13.02 -14.78
C THR A 136 -21.06 -11.72 -15.12
N VAL A 137 -21.17 -11.43 -16.41
CA VAL A 137 -21.94 -10.31 -16.95
C VAL A 137 -23.12 -10.90 -17.73
N SER A 138 -24.33 -10.39 -17.52
CA SER A 138 -25.51 -10.79 -18.30
C SER A 138 -25.37 -10.40 -19.77
N ASP A 139 -26.10 -11.08 -20.66
CA ASP A 139 -26.05 -10.87 -22.11
C ASP A 139 -26.37 -9.42 -22.54
N ASP A 140 -27.21 -8.73 -21.76
CA ASP A 140 -27.55 -7.32 -21.97
C ASP A 140 -26.49 -6.35 -21.43
N GLY A 141 -25.43 -6.83 -20.77
CA GLY A 141 -24.37 -6.02 -20.18
C GLY A 141 -24.80 -5.20 -18.96
N LEU A 142 -25.97 -5.47 -18.38
CA LEU A 142 -26.54 -4.68 -17.29
C LEU A 142 -26.28 -5.26 -15.90
N THR A 143 -26.10 -6.57 -15.77
CA THR A 143 -26.01 -7.22 -14.46
C THR A 143 -24.68 -7.93 -14.29
N TYR A 144 -23.93 -7.51 -13.29
CA TYR A 144 -22.67 -8.11 -12.87
C TYR A 144 -22.92 -8.95 -11.62
N THR A 145 -22.57 -10.24 -11.65
CA THR A 145 -22.70 -11.14 -10.50
C THR A 145 -21.31 -11.59 -10.05
N TYR A 146 -20.97 -11.30 -8.80
CA TYR A 146 -19.69 -11.64 -8.16
C TYR A 146 -19.88 -12.80 -7.19
N TYR A 147 -19.04 -13.83 -7.33
CA TYR A 147 -19.07 -15.02 -6.50
C TYR A 147 -17.87 -15.01 -5.55
N LEU A 148 -18.15 -14.75 -4.28
CA LEU A 148 -17.15 -14.53 -3.25
C LEU A 148 -16.52 -15.82 -2.74
N ARG A 149 -15.29 -15.68 -2.27
CA ARG A 149 -14.60 -16.73 -1.54
C ARG A 149 -15.09 -16.82 -0.09
N SER A 150 -15.07 -18.03 0.47
CA SER A 150 -15.55 -18.31 1.82
C SER A 150 -14.45 -18.41 2.88
N ASP A 151 -13.19 -18.21 2.48
CA ASP A 151 -11.97 -18.35 3.27
C ASP A 151 -11.26 -17.00 3.54
N ALA A 152 -11.88 -15.88 3.17
CA ALA A 152 -11.41 -14.53 3.52
C ALA A 152 -12.03 -14.04 4.82
N PHE A 153 -11.19 -13.45 5.67
CA PHE A 153 -11.58 -12.92 6.98
C PHE A 153 -11.06 -11.50 7.12
N PHE A 154 -11.83 -10.65 7.81
CA PHE A 154 -11.31 -9.37 8.25
C PHE A 154 -10.17 -9.56 9.26
N HIS A 155 -9.35 -8.54 9.41
CA HIS A 155 -8.27 -8.51 10.39
C HIS A 155 -8.83 -8.65 11.81
N ASP A 156 -8.06 -9.30 12.69
CA ASP A 156 -8.39 -9.36 14.11
C ASP A 156 -8.32 -7.94 14.71
N ASN A 157 -9.43 -7.48 15.28
CA ASN A 157 -9.56 -6.14 15.82
C ASN A 157 -10.62 -6.11 16.94
N VAL A 158 -10.42 -5.24 17.93
CA VAL A 158 -11.31 -5.05 19.09
C VAL A 158 -12.74 -4.65 18.74
N CYS A 159 -12.98 -4.11 17.53
CA CYS A 159 -14.33 -3.80 17.05
C CYS A 159 -15.20 -5.05 16.81
N PHE A 160 -14.59 -6.23 16.69
CA PHE A 160 -15.30 -7.49 16.55
C PHE A 160 -15.49 -8.20 17.89
N ALA A 161 -16.50 -9.08 17.95
CA ALA A 161 -16.70 -9.96 19.08
C ALA A 161 -15.42 -10.74 19.42
N ASN A 162 -14.99 -10.68 20.69
CA ASN A 162 -13.76 -11.28 21.20
C ASN A 162 -12.46 -10.85 20.49
N GLY A 163 -12.48 -9.72 19.79
CA GLY A 163 -11.33 -9.20 19.05
C GLY A 163 -10.97 -10.01 17.79
N LYS A 164 -11.86 -10.89 17.31
CA LYS A 164 -11.58 -11.81 16.20
C LYS A 164 -12.33 -11.41 14.94
N GLY A 165 -11.59 -11.20 13.85
CA GLY A 165 -12.15 -10.86 12.56
C GLY A 165 -13.00 -12.01 12.02
N ARG A 166 -14.25 -11.70 11.67
CA ARG A 166 -15.18 -12.64 11.06
C ARG A 166 -14.93 -12.77 9.55
N ARG A 167 -15.62 -13.74 8.93
CA ARG A 167 -15.60 -13.96 7.48
C ARG A 167 -16.16 -12.74 6.74
N VAL A 168 -15.58 -12.40 5.60
CA VAL A 168 -16.11 -11.41 4.64
C VAL A 168 -17.29 -12.02 3.88
N THR A 169 -18.39 -11.28 3.74
CA THR A 169 -19.60 -11.73 3.05
C THR A 169 -20.10 -10.70 2.01
N ALA A 170 -21.06 -11.09 1.18
CA ALA A 170 -21.71 -10.20 0.22
C ALA A 170 -22.40 -9.00 0.88
N HIS A 171 -22.83 -9.12 2.14
CA HIS A 171 -23.36 -7.99 2.91
C HIS A 171 -22.30 -6.92 3.21
N ASP A 172 -21.03 -7.31 3.36
CA ASP A 172 -19.94 -6.32 3.51
C ASP A 172 -19.72 -5.56 2.21
N VAL A 173 -19.85 -6.25 1.07
CA VAL A 173 -19.74 -5.62 -0.25
C VAL A 173 -20.86 -4.61 -0.46
N GLU A 174 -22.10 -5.00 -0.21
CA GLU A 174 -23.24 -4.10 -0.26
C GLU A 174 -23.04 -2.88 0.65
N TYR A 175 -22.57 -3.10 1.87
CA TYR A 175 -22.29 -2.03 2.82
C TYR A 175 -21.21 -1.07 2.33
N SER A 176 -20.04 -1.58 1.95
CA SER A 176 -18.91 -0.78 1.49
C SER A 176 -19.28 0.02 0.23
N PHE A 177 -19.97 -0.58 -0.74
CA PHE A 177 -20.39 0.12 -1.95
C PHE A 177 -21.53 1.11 -1.70
N THR A 178 -22.41 0.83 -0.73
CA THR A 178 -23.40 1.80 -0.27
C THR A 178 -22.73 3.04 0.35
N ARG A 179 -21.64 2.87 1.11
CA ARG A 179 -20.86 4.01 1.62
C ARG A 179 -20.26 4.86 0.50
N VAL A 180 -19.83 4.26 -0.62
CA VAL A 180 -19.37 5.01 -1.81
C VAL A 180 -20.48 5.90 -2.37
N CYS A 181 -21.75 5.49 -2.26
CA CYS A 181 -22.93 6.26 -2.65
C CYS A 181 -23.44 7.23 -1.58
N ASP A 182 -22.86 7.24 -0.38
CA ASP A 182 -23.37 8.02 0.75
C ASP A 182 -22.60 9.34 0.91
N ALA A 183 -23.26 10.47 0.62
CA ALA A 183 -22.64 11.78 0.70
C ALA A 183 -22.19 12.17 2.12
N ARG A 184 -22.78 11.55 3.17
CA ARG A 184 -22.41 11.81 4.57
C ARG A 184 -21.02 11.28 4.90
N THR A 185 -20.53 10.31 4.14
CA THR A 185 -19.16 9.79 4.27
C THR A 185 -18.10 10.72 3.69
N LEU A 186 -18.52 11.81 3.02
CA LEU A 186 -17.64 12.70 2.26
C LEU A 186 -16.87 11.97 1.15
N THR A 187 -17.52 10.92 0.60
CA THR A 187 -17.01 10.07 -0.47
C THR A 187 -16.41 10.86 -1.64
N LYS A 188 -15.23 10.41 -2.08
CA LYS A 188 -14.54 10.83 -3.31
C LYS A 188 -14.75 9.83 -4.45
N GLY A 189 -15.34 8.67 -4.16
CA GLY A 189 -15.57 7.59 -5.11
C GLY A 189 -16.92 7.61 -5.82
N PHE A 190 -17.87 8.48 -5.43
CA PHE A 190 -19.23 8.43 -5.97
C PHE A 190 -19.32 8.57 -7.50
N ASP A 191 -18.39 9.29 -8.12
CA ASP A 191 -18.33 9.47 -9.58
C ASP A 191 -18.21 8.15 -10.36
N TYR A 192 -17.66 7.11 -9.73
CA TYR A 192 -17.59 5.77 -10.30
C TYR A 192 -18.97 5.10 -10.42
N PHE A 193 -19.95 5.45 -9.57
CA PHE A 193 -21.31 4.91 -9.64
C PHE A 193 -22.34 5.90 -10.20
N ARG A 194 -22.05 7.21 -10.18
CA ARG A 194 -22.93 8.26 -10.72
C ARG A 194 -23.35 7.96 -12.16
N GLY A 195 -24.65 7.97 -12.39
CA GLY A 195 -25.29 7.71 -13.69
C GLY A 195 -25.13 6.28 -14.22
N LYS A 196 -24.48 5.37 -13.47
CA LYS A 196 -24.12 4.03 -13.94
C LYS A 196 -24.84 2.92 -13.17
N VAL A 197 -24.99 3.05 -11.85
CA VAL A 197 -25.63 2.03 -11.01
C VAL A 197 -27.08 2.44 -10.73
N VAL A 198 -28.01 1.50 -10.89
CA VAL A 198 -29.44 1.75 -10.67
C VAL A 198 -29.65 2.26 -9.23
N GLY A 199 -30.34 3.40 -9.10
CA GLY A 199 -30.67 3.99 -7.80
C GLY A 199 -29.52 4.69 -7.06
N ALA A 200 -28.28 4.65 -7.55
CA ALA A 200 -27.12 5.27 -6.88
C ALA A 200 -27.25 6.80 -6.79
N ASP A 201 -27.62 7.47 -7.88
CA ASP A 201 -27.84 8.93 -7.89
C ASP A 201 -28.91 9.38 -6.92
N ALA A 202 -30.02 8.65 -6.90
CA ALA A 202 -31.12 8.98 -6.02
C ALA A 202 -30.81 8.61 -4.55
N TYR A 203 -29.92 7.65 -4.27
CA TYR A 203 -29.43 7.39 -2.91
C TYR A 203 -28.48 8.51 -2.46
N TYR A 204 -27.53 8.91 -3.31
CA TYR A 204 -26.62 10.01 -3.02
C TYR A 204 -27.38 11.32 -2.76
N ALA A 205 -28.34 11.67 -3.62
CA ALA A 205 -29.20 12.85 -3.44
C ALA A 205 -29.99 12.78 -2.13
N TRP A 206 -30.54 11.61 -1.79
CA TRP A 206 -31.23 11.39 -0.52
C TRP A 206 -30.29 11.59 0.68
N SER A 207 -29.08 11.03 0.64
CA SER A 207 -28.11 11.15 1.75
C SER A 207 -27.64 12.59 2.01
N ARG A 208 -27.81 13.50 1.04
CA ARG A 208 -27.57 14.94 1.19
C ARG A 208 -28.78 15.72 1.72
N SER A 209 -29.96 15.11 1.69
CA SER A 209 -31.21 15.76 2.06
C SER A 209 -31.28 15.98 3.57
N THR A 210 -31.81 17.13 3.96
CA THR A 210 -32.18 17.42 5.36
C THR A 210 -33.57 16.91 5.72
N ASP A 211 -34.34 16.44 4.73
CA ASP A 211 -35.67 15.86 4.90
C ASP A 211 -35.59 14.47 5.54
N THR A 212 -35.88 14.41 6.85
CA THR A 212 -35.86 13.20 7.66
C THR A 212 -37.08 12.28 7.43
N THR A 213 -38.09 12.73 6.68
CA THR A 213 -39.29 11.91 6.39
C THR A 213 -39.03 10.89 5.30
N LYS A 214 -38.07 11.17 4.41
CA LYS A 214 -37.61 10.23 3.39
C LYS A 214 -36.63 9.27 4.02
N THR A 215 -36.89 7.97 3.88
CA THR A 215 -35.94 6.93 4.29
C THR A 215 -35.54 6.12 3.08
N ARG A 216 -34.24 6.00 2.83
CA ARG A 216 -33.69 5.09 1.83
C ARG A 216 -32.61 4.24 2.49
N ARG A 217 -32.82 2.93 2.54
CA ARG A 217 -31.93 2.03 3.30
C ARG A 217 -30.86 1.38 2.44
N HIS A 218 -31.06 1.29 1.13
CA HIS A 218 -30.15 0.62 0.21
C HIS A 218 -30.15 1.30 -1.17
N VAL A 219 -29.11 1.01 -1.95
CA VAL A 219 -28.99 1.38 -3.36
C VAL A 219 -29.64 0.26 -4.19
N GLU A 220 -30.64 0.58 -4.99
CA GLU A 220 -31.48 -0.41 -5.71
C GLU A 220 -30.69 -1.34 -6.64
N GLY A 221 -29.59 -0.85 -7.21
CA GLY A 221 -28.72 -1.61 -8.08
C GLY A 221 -27.82 -2.59 -7.35
N PHE A 222 -27.77 -2.58 -6.01
CA PHE A 222 -27.01 -3.56 -5.23
C PHE A 222 -27.96 -4.61 -4.67
N SER A 223 -27.58 -5.88 -4.82
CA SER A 223 -28.35 -7.01 -4.30
C SER A 223 -27.43 -8.07 -3.73
N VAL A 224 -27.72 -8.49 -2.49
CA VAL A 224 -27.13 -9.67 -1.87
C VAL A 224 -28.07 -10.84 -2.13
N VAL A 225 -27.65 -11.79 -2.96
CA VAL A 225 -28.42 -13.00 -3.26
C VAL A 225 -28.27 -14.00 -2.11
N ASP A 226 -27.05 -14.14 -1.61
CA ASP A 226 -26.68 -14.92 -0.43
C ASP A 226 -25.33 -14.42 0.13
N ASP A 227 -24.85 -15.00 1.23
CA ASP A 227 -23.58 -14.65 1.90
C ASP A 227 -22.35 -14.57 0.98
N THR A 228 -22.37 -15.26 -0.16
CA THR A 228 -21.26 -15.39 -1.10
C THR A 228 -21.59 -14.91 -2.51
N THR A 229 -22.77 -14.35 -2.74
CA THR A 229 -23.18 -13.91 -4.08
C THR A 229 -23.70 -12.48 -4.02
N PHE A 230 -22.99 -11.57 -4.68
CA PHE A 230 -23.34 -10.15 -4.77
C PHE A 230 -23.61 -9.74 -6.22
N GLN A 231 -24.65 -8.95 -6.44
CA GLN A 231 -25.03 -8.46 -7.77
C GLN A 231 -25.04 -6.94 -7.84
N ILE A 232 -24.60 -6.41 -8.98
CA ILE A 232 -24.69 -5.00 -9.33
C ILE A 232 -25.45 -4.86 -10.64
N ARG A 233 -26.49 -4.03 -10.65
CA ARG A 233 -27.28 -3.68 -11.83
C ARG A 233 -26.97 -2.26 -12.29
N LEU A 234 -26.62 -2.14 -13.56
CA LEU A 234 -26.34 -0.88 -14.23
C LEU A 234 -27.58 -0.27 -14.88
N THR A 235 -27.55 1.04 -15.08
CA THR A 235 -28.58 1.83 -15.78
C THR A 235 -28.50 1.66 -17.31
N ALA A 236 -27.30 1.40 -17.81
CA ALA A 236 -27.00 1.13 -19.22
C ALA A 236 -25.71 0.30 -19.33
N PRO A 237 -25.48 -0.43 -20.43
CA PRO A 237 -24.28 -1.23 -20.60
C PRO A 237 -23.04 -0.32 -20.62
N PHE A 238 -22.05 -0.65 -19.79
CA PHE A 238 -20.81 0.12 -19.68
C PHE A 238 -19.62 -0.82 -19.47
N ALA A 239 -19.00 -1.26 -20.56
CA ALA A 239 -17.91 -2.24 -20.51
C ALA A 239 -16.76 -1.89 -19.52
N PRO A 240 -16.32 -0.62 -19.37
CA PRO A 240 -15.29 -0.29 -18.39
C PRO A 240 -15.70 -0.46 -16.92
N PHE A 241 -16.97 -0.79 -16.62
CA PHE A 241 -17.44 -1.02 -15.26
C PHE A 241 -16.68 -2.14 -14.54
N GLU A 242 -16.20 -3.16 -15.26
CA GLU A 242 -15.45 -4.28 -14.68
C GLU A 242 -14.19 -3.85 -13.93
N ASN A 243 -13.60 -2.72 -14.33
CA ASN A 243 -12.42 -2.16 -13.67
C ASN A 243 -12.75 -1.42 -12.37
N ILE A 244 -14.00 -0.96 -12.20
CA ILE A 244 -14.38 -0.10 -11.07
C ILE A 244 -14.22 -0.84 -9.74
N PRO A 245 -14.70 -2.09 -9.56
CA PRO A 245 -14.54 -2.82 -8.31
C PRO A 245 -13.09 -3.14 -7.92
N ALA A 246 -12.09 -2.92 -8.80
CA ALA A 246 -10.67 -3.03 -8.49
C ALA A 246 -10.03 -1.73 -7.97
N LEU A 247 -10.75 -0.60 -7.97
CA LEU A 247 -10.20 0.68 -7.57
C LEU A 247 -10.12 0.81 -6.04
N THR A 248 -9.15 1.58 -5.53
CA THR A 248 -8.89 1.79 -4.09
C THR A 248 -10.16 2.19 -3.31
N ALA A 249 -11.01 3.05 -3.89
CA ALA A 249 -12.24 3.51 -3.25
C ALA A 249 -13.30 2.40 -3.04
N MET A 250 -13.09 1.23 -3.66
CA MET A 250 -13.94 0.04 -3.57
C MET A 250 -13.44 -0.98 -2.54
N GLY A 251 -12.43 -0.64 -1.73
CA GLY A 251 -11.93 -1.50 -0.65
C GLY A 251 -13.05 -2.00 0.26
N ILE A 252 -13.19 -3.32 0.40
CA ILE A 252 -14.22 -3.93 1.24
C ILE A 252 -13.80 -3.86 2.71
N HIS A 253 -14.70 -3.36 3.55
CA HIS A 253 -14.43 -3.07 4.96
C HIS A 253 -15.66 -3.34 5.84
N PRO A 254 -15.45 -3.74 7.11
CA PRO A 254 -16.53 -4.19 7.97
C PRO A 254 -17.32 -3.01 8.54
N ARG A 255 -18.64 -3.16 8.61
CA ARG A 255 -19.52 -2.21 9.29
C ARG A 255 -19.12 -2.02 10.74
N GLU A 256 -18.74 -3.10 11.43
CA GLU A 256 -18.36 -3.10 12.83
C GLU A 256 -17.22 -2.13 13.12
N ALA A 257 -16.20 -2.05 12.26
CA ALA A 257 -15.10 -1.11 12.46
C ALA A 257 -15.56 0.33 12.22
N VAL A 258 -16.36 0.58 11.19
CA VAL A 258 -16.89 1.92 10.91
C VAL A 258 -17.79 2.41 12.04
N ASP A 259 -18.66 1.55 12.57
CA ASP A 259 -19.57 1.88 13.66
C ASP A 259 -18.80 2.06 14.99
N TYR A 260 -17.78 1.24 15.24
CA TYR A 260 -16.97 1.30 16.46
C TYR A 260 -16.06 2.53 16.51
N TYR A 261 -15.35 2.84 15.42
CA TYR A 261 -14.40 3.95 15.36
C TYR A 261 -15.04 5.27 14.90
N GLY A 262 -16.20 5.22 14.24
CA GLY A 262 -16.91 6.40 13.77
C GLY A 262 -16.03 7.29 12.87
N ILE A 263 -15.89 8.55 13.27
CA ILE A 263 -15.07 9.55 12.55
C ILE A 263 -13.58 9.17 12.47
N ASP A 264 -13.11 8.36 13.44
CA ASP A 264 -11.71 7.96 13.56
C ASP A 264 -11.39 6.69 12.78
N PHE A 265 -12.36 6.11 12.05
CA PHE A 265 -12.13 4.93 11.21
C PHE A 265 -10.96 5.11 10.24
N SER A 266 -10.78 6.33 9.71
CA SER A 266 -9.64 6.65 8.83
C SER A 266 -8.25 6.55 9.50
N GLN A 267 -8.20 6.52 10.83
CA GLN A 267 -6.98 6.35 11.65
C GLN A 267 -6.89 4.95 12.27
N HIS A 268 -7.97 4.16 12.17
CA HIS A 268 -8.06 2.78 12.62
C HIS A 268 -8.66 1.89 11.53
N PRO A 269 -8.06 1.87 10.32
CA PRO A 269 -8.58 1.09 9.21
C PRO A 269 -8.55 -0.40 9.54
N VAL A 270 -9.62 -1.11 9.18
CA VAL A 270 -9.75 -2.56 9.33
C VAL A 270 -10.22 -3.14 8.01
N GLY A 271 -9.42 -4.02 7.41
CA GLY A 271 -9.74 -4.64 6.13
C GLY A 271 -9.54 -6.16 6.18
N SER A 272 -9.40 -6.79 5.02
CA SER A 272 -9.15 -8.23 4.87
C SER A 272 -7.82 -8.55 4.19
N GLY A 273 -7.08 -7.50 3.79
CA GLY A 273 -5.89 -7.57 2.95
C GLY A 273 -4.68 -8.25 3.61
N PRO A 274 -3.56 -8.31 2.86
CA PRO A 274 -2.35 -9.02 3.28
C PRO A 274 -1.66 -8.43 4.51
N PHE A 275 -1.90 -7.15 4.82
CA PHE A 275 -1.28 -6.49 5.97
C PHE A 275 -2.30 -5.80 6.88
N ILE A 276 -2.09 -5.93 8.19
CA ILE A 276 -2.91 -5.34 9.25
C ILE A 276 -2.28 -4.01 9.66
N PHE A 277 -3.08 -2.95 9.70
CA PHE A 277 -2.64 -1.66 10.20
C PHE A 277 -2.24 -1.72 11.68
N ARG A 278 -1.10 -1.14 12.04
CA ARG A 278 -0.65 -1.02 13.43
C ARG A 278 -0.67 0.40 13.95
N HIS A 279 0.06 1.27 13.29
CA HIS A 279 0.15 2.66 13.70
C HIS A 279 0.54 3.53 12.52
N TRP A 280 0.11 4.78 12.62
CA TRP A 280 0.57 5.86 11.78
C TRP A 280 0.97 7.02 12.68
N HIS A 281 2.23 7.41 12.57
CA HIS A 281 2.79 8.61 13.16
C HIS A 281 2.98 9.63 12.03
N PRO A 282 2.17 10.70 11.99
CA PRO A 282 2.24 11.73 10.95
C PRO A 282 3.65 12.27 10.73
N ASP A 283 4.02 12.54 9.47
CA ASP A 283 5.35 13.00 9.03
C ASP A 283 6.53 12.09 9.41
N ARG A 284 6.28 10.91 9.98
CA ARG A 284 7.31 9.97 10.43
C ARG A 284 7.19 8.62 9.76
N GLU A 285 6.17 7.84 10.11
CA GLU A 285 6.01 6.49 9.59
C GLU A 285 4.58 5.95 9.67
N CYS A 286 4.24 5.04 8.77
CA CYS A 286 3.09 4.14 8.88
C CYS A 286 3.61 2.69 8.83
N PHE A 287 3.16 1.86 9.77
CA PHE A 287 3.57 0.46 9.85
C PHE A 287 2.37 -0.47 9.68
N LEU A 288 2.51 -1.38 8.72
CA LEU A 288 1.57 -2.49 8.50
C LEU A 288 2.29 -3.80 8.82
N GLU A 289 1.66 -4.66 9.60
CA GLU A 289 2.20 -5.98 9.90
C GLU A 289 1.56 -7.05 9.03
N ARG A 290 2.20 -8.21 8.90
CA ARG A 290 1.64 -9.38 8.22
C ARG A 290 0.29 -9.80 8.79
N ASN A 291 -0.69 -10.03 7.93
CA ASN A 291 -1.91 -10.78 8.26
C ASN A 291 -1.61 -12.30 8.22
N PRO A 292 -1.52 -13.00 9.37
CA PRO A 292 -1.20 -14.44 9.37
C PRO A 292 -2.33 -15.32 8.84
N ARG A 293 -3.55 -14.76 8.71
CA ARG A 293 -4.75 -15.44 8.24
C ARG A 293 -5.13 -15.06 6.81
N TYR A 294 -4.26 -14.35 6.08
CA TYR A 294 -4.56 -13.95 4.71
C TYR A 294 -4.82 -15.17 3.82
N TRP A 295 -5.80 -15.07 2.94
CA TRP A 295 -6.39 -16.20 2.23
C TRP A 295 -5.51 -16.72 1.08
N GLN A 296 -4.59 -15.90 0.56
CA GLN A 296 -3.73 -16.29 -0.56
C GLN A 296 -2.69 -17.32 -0.16
N ILE A 297 -2.53 -18.31 -1.03
CA ILE A 297 -1.50 -19.34 -0.95
C ILE A 297 -0.81 -19.35 -2.31
N ASP A 298 0.52 -19.41 -2.33
CA ASP A 298 1.30 -19.56 -3.56
C ASP A 298 1.24 -21.00 -4.12
N ASP A 299 1.87 -21.22 -5.27
CA ASP A 299 1.93 -22.53 -5.93
C ASP A 299 2.68 -23.61 -5.11
N ASP A 300 3.54 -23.18 -4.17
CA ASP A 300 4.33 -24.05 -3.30
C ASP A 300 3.63 -24.34 -1.95
N GLY A 301 2.40 -23.88 -1.77
CA GLY A 301 1.60 -24.09 -0.55
C GLY A 301 1.92 -23.13 0.60
N ASN A 302 2.71 -22.08 0.37
CA ASN A 302 3.03 -21.05 1.35
C ASN A 302 1.90 -20.00 1.43
N ARG A 303 1.50 -19.64 2.65
CA ARG A 303 0.51 -18.58 2.86
C ARG A 303 1.16 -17.20 2.72
N LEU A 304 0.63 -16.38 1.83
CA LEU A 304 1.08 -15.00 1.64
C LEU A 304 0.57 -14.08 2.76
N PRO A 305 1.19 -12.90 2.98
CA PRO A 305 2.46 -12.46 2.38
C PRO A 305 3.68 -13.14 3.04
N TYR A 306 4.85 -13.10 2.40
CA TYR A 306 6.09 -13.59 3.00
C TYR A 306 6.68 -12.62 4.03
N LEU A 307 6.53 -11.31 3.76
CA LEU A 307 7.05 -10.24 4.61
C LEU A 307 6.39 -10.25 5.98
N GLU A 308 7.15 -9.92 7.03
CA GLU A 308 6.64 -9.69 8.38
C GLU A 308 5.89 -8.35 8.50
N GLY A 309 6.20 -7.39 7.64
CA GLY A 309 5.50 -6.13 7.56
C GLY A 309 6.05 -5.19 6.49
N VAL A 310 5.38 -4.05 6.36
CA VAL A 310 5.76 -2.96 5.46
C VAL A 310 5.82 -1.67 6.28
N ARG A 311 6.94 -0.95 6.17
CA ARG A 311 7.14 0.34 6.82
C ARG A 311 7.18 1.42 5.75
N PHE A 312 6.25 2.35 5.82
CA PHE A 312 6.20 3.54 4.98
C PHE A 312 6.80 4.72 5.76
N THR A 313 7.75 5.43 5.17
CA THR A 313 8.20 6.76 5.62
C THR A 313 7.65 7.86 4.71
N PHE A 314 7.75 9.13 5.11
CA PHE A 314 7.15 10.26 4.38
C PHE A 314 8.15 11.36 3.99
N LEU A 315 9.25 10.97 3.37
CA LEU A 315 10.30 11.89 2.89
C LEU A 315 9.81 12.60 1.62
N LYS A 316 9.68 13.92 1.72
CA LYS A 316 9.16 14.79 0.64
C LYS A 316 10.23 15.17 -0.40
N ASP A 317 11.52 15.01 -0.06
CA ASP A 317 12.64 15.39 -0.91
C ASP A 317 13.30 14.14 -1.54
N ASP A 318 13.27 14.07 -2.87
CA ASP A 318 13.80 12.94 -3.64
C ASP A 318 15.31 12.72 -3.40
N LYS A 319 16.08 13.76 -3.05
CA LYS A 319 17.52 13.64 -2.76
C LYS A 319 17.72 12.97 -1.40
N ILE A 320 16.94 13.37 -0.40
CA ILE A 320 16.98 12.72 0.92
C ILE A 320 16.57 11.26 0.79
N GLN A 321 15.49 10.96 0.07
CA GLN A 321 15.07 9.58 -0.21
C GLN A 321 16.19 8.78 -0.90
N MET A 322 16.89 9.37 -1.86
CA MET A 322 17.99 8.71 -2.56
C MET A 322 19.18 8.39 -1.64
N LEU A 323 19.50 9.30 -0.71
CA LEU A 323 20.56 9.08 0.27
C LEU A 323 20.18 7.96 1.26
N GLU A 324 18.96 7.97 1.79
CA GLU A 324 18.45 6.92 2.68
C GLU A 324 18.43 5.54 1.98
N PHE A 325 18.06 5.51 0.70
CA PHE A 325 18.16 4.29 -0.11
C PHE A 325 19.61 3.84 -0.31
N ALA A 326 20.52 4.75 -0.64
CA ALA A 326 21.94 4.44 -0.86
C ALA A 326 22.61 3.87 0.40
N ASP A 327 22.20 4.37 1.56
CA ASP A 327 22.63 3.92 2.87
C ASP A 327 21.96 2.59 3.27
N GLY A 328 20.91 2.14 2.59
CA GLY A 328 20.25 0.86 2.87
C GLY A 328 19.19 0.94 3.97
N ASN A 329 18.64 2.14 4.21
CA ASN A 329 17.49 2.38 5.08
C ASN A 329 16.15 2.19 4.36
N LEU A 330 16.16 2.17 3.02
CA LEU A 330 15.02 1.86 2.15
C LEU A 330 15.36 0.70 1.21
N GLU A 331 14.38 -0.18 0.93
CA GLU A 331 14.54 -1.27 -0.04
C GLU A 331 14.47 -0.77 -1.48
N GLU A 332 13.74 0.33 -1.72
CA GLU A 332 13.60 0.98 -3.02
C GLU A 332 13.62 2.51 -2.95
N SER A 333 14.00 3.13 -4.07
CA SER A 333 13.81 4.55 -4.32
C SER A 333 12.95 4.71 -5.58
N TYR A 334 11.74 5.21 -5.41
CA TYR A 334 10.71 5.26 -6.45
C TYR A 334 11.00 6.32 -7.53
N ARG A 335 11.72 7.40 -7.19
CA ARG A 335 12.17 8.45 -8.11
C ARG A 335 13.65 8.68 -7.98
N ILE A 336 14.30 8.95 -9.12
CA ILE A 336 15.69 9.40 -9.13
C ILE A 336 15.72 10.91 -9.28
N ALA A 337 16.23 11.58 -8.24
CA ALA A 337 16.55 12.99 -8.31
C ALA A 337 17.45 13.27 -9.53
N THR A 338 17.04 14.26 -10.33
CA THR A 338 17.59 14.47 -11.68
C THR A 338 19.09 14.76 -11.68
N GLU A 339 19.60 15.36 -10.60
CA GLU A 339 21.02 15.65 -10.42
C GLU A 339 21.87 14.39 -10.19
N PHE A 340 21.31 13.34 -9.58
CA PHE A 340 22.02 12.09 -9.34
C PHE A 340 22.07 11.20 -10.59
N PHE A 341 21.09 11.33 -11.50
CA PHE A 341 20.94 10.42 -12.64
C PHE A 341 22.22 10.26 -13.47
N PRO A 342 22.96 11.32 -13.87
CA PRO A 342 24.19 11.17 -14.66
C PRO A 342 25.34 10.47 -13.93
N GLU A 343 25.36 10.51 -12.59
CA GLU A 343 26.36 9.81 -11.78
C GLU A 343 25.98 8.34 -11.55
N MET A 344 24.67 8.06 -11.55
CA MET A 344 24.12 6.74 -11.26
C MET A 344 24.18 5.79 -12.43
N VAL A 345 23.97 6.29 -13.66
CA VAL A 345 23.88 5.45 -14.85
C VAL A 345 24.88 5.82 -15.93
N ASP A 346 25.25 4.86 -16.77
CA ASP A 346 25.99 5.09 -18.02
C ASP A 346 25.06 5.57 -19.16
N ASP A 347 25.63 5.79 -20.34
CA ASP A 347 24.88 6.24 -21.52
C ASP A 347 23.83 5.21 -21.99
N GLN A 348 23.95 3.94 -21.56
CA GLN A 348 22.98 2.87 -21.80
C GLN A 348 21.94 2.76 -20.69
N LYS A 349 21.91 3.71 -19.75
CA LYS A 349 21.05 3.71 -18.55
C LYS A 349 21.28 2.50 -17.63
N LYS A 350 22.48 1.94 -17.60
CA LYS A 350 22.85 0.88 -16.65
C LYS A 350 23.51 1.48 -15.41
N PRO A 351 23.17 1.01 -14.20
CA PRO A 351 23.84 1.46 -12.97
C PRO A 351 25.36 1.30 -13.02
N LYS A 352 26.10 2.33 -12.60
CA LYS A 352 27.58 2.35 -12.63
C LYS A 352 28.19 2.69 -11.27
N GLY A 353 29.49 2.43 -11.13
CA GLY A 353 30.24 2.74 -9.91
C GLY A 353 29.61 2.11 -8.66
N LYS A 354 29.43 2.90 -7.60
CA LYS A 354 28.80 2.45 -6.34
C LYS A 354 27.35 2.00 -6.50
N TRP A 355 26.69 2.35 -7.61
CA TRP A 355 25.29 2.02 -7.89
C TRP A 355 25.12 0.69 -8.63
N SER A 356 26.20 0.09 -9.13
CA SER A 356 26.18 -1.20 -9.84
C SER A 356 25.61 -2.37 -9.03
N LYS A 357 25.56 -2.25 -7.69
CA LYS A 357 24.94 -3.21 -6.78
C LYS A 357 23.41 -3.16 -6.74
N PHE A 358 22.80 -2.20 -7.43
CA PHE A 358 21.36 -2.00 -7.49
C PHE A 358 20.81 -2.30 -8.88
N THR A 359 19.55 -2.68 -8.94
CA THR A 359 18.80 -2.88 -10.17
C THR A 359 18.04 -1.62 -10.50
N LEU A 360 18.27 -1.04 -11.68
CA LEU A 360 17.43 0.02 -12.22
C LEU A 360 16.23 -0.58 -12.96
N LEU A 361 15.04 -0.33 -12.47
CA LEU A 361 13.79 -0.63 -13.17
C LEU A 361 13.40 0.61 -13.97
N HIS A 362 13.57 0.56 -15.29
CA HIS A 362 13.22 1.65 -16.18
C HIS A 362 12.02 1.25 -17.04
N VAL A 363 10.81 1.52 -16.55
CA VAL A 363 9.56 1.08 -17.21
C VAL A 363 8.64 2.25 -17.55
N PRO A 364 7.89 2.18 -18.67
CA PRO A 364 6.88 3.18 -19.00
C PRO A 364 5.82 3.26 -17.89
N ALA A 365 5.46 4.48 -17.46
CA ALA A 365 4.34 4.69 -16.55
C ALA A 365 3.08 5.07 -17.33
N VAL A 366 1.92 4.60 -16.87
CA VAL A 366 0.59 5.10 -17.31
C VAL A 366 0.34 6.48 -16.68
N SER A 367 1.23 7.43 -16.96
CA SER A 367 1.21 8.78 -16.40
C SER A 367 1.74 9.79 -17.41
N THR A 368 1.03 10.91 -17.56
CA THR A 368 1.41 12.05 -18.40
C THR A 368 1.57 13.29 -17.54
N GLN A 369 2.71 13.97 -17.67
CA GLN A 369 2.95 15.26 -17.04
C GLN A 369 2.48 16.36 -17.98
N PHE A 370 1.65 17.29 -17.49
CA PHE A 370 1.05 18.34 -18.31
C PHE A 370 0.85 19.63 -17.52
N TYR A 371 0.72 20.74 -18.25
CA TYR A 371 0.28 22.02 -17.68
C TYR A 371 -1.24 22.15 -17.81
N GLY A 372 -1.94 22.16 -16.68
CA GLY A 372 -3.37 22.45 -16.64
C GLY A 372 -3.63 23.94 -16.93
N MET A 373 -4.56 24.22 -17.85
CA MET A 373 -4.98 25.59 -18.17
C MET A 373 -6.43 25.78 -17.75
N VAL A 374 -6.70 26.76 -16.88
CA VAL A 374 -8.03 27.00 -16.30
C VAL A 374 -8.94 27.64 -17.34
N THR A 375 -9.76 26.86 -18.03
CA THR A 375 -10.57 27.36 -19.17
C THR A 375 -11.71 28.31 -18.80
N THR A 376 -12.00 28.47 -17.51
CA THR A 376 -12.95 29.47 -17.01
C THR A 376 -12.34 30.88 -16.92
N ASP A 377 -11.02 30.98 -16.80
CA ASP A 377 -10.27 32.23 -16.82
C ASP A 377 -10.40 32.93 -18.19
N PRO A 378 -10.59 34.27 -18.24
CA PRO A 378 -10.75 35.00 -19.52
C PRO A 378 -9.61 34.81 -20.51
N VAL A 379 -8.36 34.70 -20.04
CA VAL A 379 -7.17 34.53 -20.87
C VAL A 379 -7.15 33.13 -21.46
N PHE A 380 -7.26 32.11 -20.61
CA PHE A 380 -7.18 30.72 -21.06
C PHE A 380 -8.48 30.22 -21.72
N ARG A 381 -9.56 31.02 -21.74
CA ARG A 381 -10.76 30.75 -22.53
C ARG A 381 -10.48 30.76 -24.03
N ASP A 382 -9.58 31.65 -24.50
CA ASP A 382 -9.18 31.69 -25.90
C ASP A 382 -8.30 30.49 -26.26
N LYS A 383 -8.80 29.65 -27.18
CA LYS A 383 -8.08 28.46 -27.65
C LYS A 383 -6.72 28.79 -28.26
N ARG A 384 -6.58 29.97 -28.89
CA ARG A 384 -5.35 30.39 -29.58
C ARG A 384 -4.22 30.61 -28.59
N ILE A 385 -4.54 31.14 -27.40
CA ILE A 385 -3.56 31.32 -26.32
C ILE A 385 -3.10 29.95 -25.82
N ARG A 386 -4.02 29.01 -25.57
CA ARG A 386 -3.66 27.64 -25.15
C ARG A 386 -2.78 26.93 -26.19
N GLN A 387 -3.09 27.09 -27.48
CA GLN A 387 -2.28 26.56 -28.58
C GLN A 387 -0.88 27.19 -28.62
N ALA A 388 -0.78 28.51 -28.45
CA ALA A 388 0.50 29.22 -28.41
C ALA A 388 1.41 28.68 -27.29
N PHE A 389 0.89 28.48 -26.08
CA PHE A 389 1.63 27.84 -24.99
C PHE A 389 2.06 26.42 -25.35
N SER A 390 1.17 25.60 -25.93
CA SER A 390 1.51 24.23 -26.33
C SER A 390 2.64 24.16 -27.37
N TYR A 391 2.64 25.08 -28.35
CA TYR A 391 3.65 25.15 -29.42
C TYR A 391 4.97 25.78 -28.98
N ALA A 392 4.95 26.67 -27.98
CA ALA A 392 6.17 27.32 -27.47
C ALA A 392 7.05 26.38 -26.63
N ILE A 393 6.50 25.26 -26.13
CA ILE A 393 7.22 24.33 -25.25
C ILE A 393 7.96 23.27 -26.07
N ASP A 394 9.28 23.37 -26.11
CA ASP A 394 10.17 22.33 -26.65
C ASP A 394 10.31 21.15 -25.67
N ARG A 395 9.38 20.20 -25.79
CA ARG A 395 9.31 18.99 -24.96
C ARG A 395 10.59 18.15 -25.08
N ARG A 396 11.20 18.10 -26.27
CA ARG A 396 12.42 17.29 -26.52
C ARG A 396 13.62 17.87 -25.80
N ARG A 397 13.78 19.20 -25.79
CA ARG A 397 14.81 19.89 -25.00
C ARG A 397 14.61 19.71 -23.51
N ILE A 398 13.37 19.79 -23.01
CA ILE A 398 13.08 19.52 -21.59
C ILE A 398 13.52 18.11 -21.23
N ILE A 399 13.13 17.10 -22.01
CA ILE A 399 13.50 15.71 -21.74
C ILE A 399 15.02 15.53 -21.73
N ARG A 400 15.73 16.10 -22.71
CA ARG A 400 17.18 15.94 -22.86
C ARG A 400 17.97 16.68 -21.79
N TYR A 401 17.71 17.97 -21.61
CA TYR A 401 18.58 18.85 -20.82
C TYR A 401 18.12 19.05 -19.39
N VAL A 402 16.81 19.05 -19.16
CA VAL A 402 16.24 19.18 -17.81
C VAL A 402 16.13 17.79 -17.20
N LEU A 403 15.32 16.90 -17.77
CA LEU A 403 15.03 15.58 -17.19
C LEU A 403 16.11 14.51 -17.44
N LYS A 404 17.21 14.87 -18.12
CA LYS A 404 18.35 13.97 -18.40
C LYS A 404 17.95 12.61 -19.01
N GLY A 405 16.91 12.60 -19.84
CA GLY A 405 16.43 11.39 -20.52
C GLY A 405 15.62 10.43 -19.64
N GLN A 406 15.14 10.86 -18.47
CA GLN A 406 14.29 10.05 -17.58
C GLN A 406 12.83 9.92 -18.04
N ALA A 407 12.39 10.71 -19.02
CA ALA A 407 11.05 10.58 -19.59
C ALA A 407 11.03 9.64 -20.80
N TYR A 408 9.93 8.89 -20.95
CA TYR A 408 9.77 7.87 -22.01
C TYR A 408 9.76 8.50 -23.39
N SER A 409 8.86 9.48 -23.57
CA SER A 409 8.63 10.15 -24.83
C SER A 409 8.16 11.59 -24.58
N PRO A 410 8.38 12.49 -25.54
CA PRO A 410 7.65 13.76 -25.56
C PRO A 410 6.17 13.45 -25.76
N ALA A 411 5.29 14.02 -24.94
CA ALA A 411 3.84 13.84 -25.03
C ALA A 411 3.30 14.59 -26.27
N GLU A 412 3.56 14.05 -27.46
CA GLU A 412 3.23 14.62 -28.78
C GLU A 412 1.83 14.20 -29.29
N HIS A 413 1.15 13.30 -28.58
CA HIS A 413 -0.10 12.67 -29.02
C HIS A 413 -1.21 12.76 -27.97
N GLY A 414 -1.29 13.90 -27.28
CA GLY A 414 -2.32 14.16 -26.26
C GLY A 414 -2.00 13.62 -24.87
N LEU A 415 -3.05 13.46 -24.05
CA LEU A 415 -2.94 13.18 -22.61
C LEU A 415 -2.74 11.70 -22.30
N VAL A 416 -3.25 10.80 -23.13
CA VAL A 416 -3.18 9.35 -22.89
C VAL A 416 -1.76 8.86 -23.19
N PRO A 417 -1.06 8.23 -22.22
CA PRO A 417 0.32 7.79 -22.41
C PRO A 417 0.41 6.54 -23.32
N PRO A 418 1.55 6.33 -24.01
CA PRO A 418 1.74 5.17 -24.91
C PRO A 418 1.62 3.82 -24.22
N ALA A 419 1.85 3.78 -22.90
CA ALA A 419 1.77 2.57 -22.09
C ALA A 419 0.32 2.11 -21.85
N MET A 420 -0.69 2.89 -22.22
CA MET A 420 -2.11 2.54 -22.00
C MET A 420 -2.54 1.42 -22.96
N PRO A 421 -2.95 0.24 -22.46
CA PRO A 421 -3.43 -0.85 -23.31
C PRO A 421 -4.64 -0.45 -24.14
N GLY A 422 -4.69 -0.89 -25.41
CA GLY A 422 -5.84 -0.67 -26.30
C GLY A 422 -5.99 0.74 -26.86
N TYR A 423 -5.05 1.66 -26.62
CA TYR A 423 -5.10 3.02 -27.15
C TYR A 423 -4.16 3.23 -28.34
N SER A 424 -4.71 3.52 -29.53
CA SER A 424 -3.92 3.82 -30.72
C SER A 424 -3.42 5.26 -30.71
N GLN A 425 -2.32 5.50 -29.99
CA GLN A 425 -1.78 6.84 -29.81
C GLN A 425 -1.31 7.47 -31.13
N ASP A 426 -0.75 6.67 -32.04
CA ASP A 426 -0.25 7.15 -33.35
C ASP A 426 -1.36 7.74 -34.24
N SER A 427 -2.63 7.42 -33.95
CA SER A 427 -3.79 8.00 -34.65
C SER A 427 -4.11 9.44 -34.19
N VAL A 428 -3.52 9.90 -33.09
CA VAL A 428 -3.80 11.20 -32.48
C VAL A 428 -2.76 12.22 -32.94
N LYS A 429 -3.23 13.27 -33.61
CA LYS A 429 -2.42 14.45 -33.93
C LYS A 429 -2.48 15.42 -32.74
N GLY A 430 -1.37 15.58 -32.02
CA GLY A 430 -1.26 16.49 -30.88
C GLY A 430 -0.93 17.93 -31.21
#